data_AF-A0A1G6QCU7-F1
#
_entry.id   AF-A0A1G6QCU7-F1
#
_cell.length_a   1.000
_cell.length_b   1.000
_cell.length_c   1.000
_cell.angle_alpha   90.00
_cell.angle_beta   90.00
_cell.angle_gamma   90.00
#
_symmetry.space_group_name_H-M   'P 1'
#
loop_
_entity.id
_entity.type
_entity.pdbx_description
1 polymer ?
#
loop_
_entity_poly.entity_id
_entity_poly.type
_entity_poly.pdbx_seq_one_letter_code
_entity_poly.pdbx_strand_id
1 'polypeptide(L)'
;MPMELLLIVGGLALLDMISPVALGVTFYWITEKRSDIVEKLSIYLATIAVLYFSFGLLLLLGLDFLLDNVADLLQIKIISWFVFLIGITLFVISFYVPKKRSTLVPANRGPIHRGHALFLGVFTFLLEAGTALPYIAATGIIAAADSTWGQNLALLGGYNLLMILPCILLYMLFHFAGASVKEKASALLQKLEQSTGSTLSWILCLAGLVLVYYTVDYL
;
A
#
# COMPACT_ATOMS: atom_id res chain seq x y z
N MET A 1 -8.50 -18.28 -17.99
CA MET A 1 -8.19 -16.89 -17.62
C MET A 1 -7.63 -16.18 -18.82
N PRO A 2 -8.20 -15.03 -19.21
CA PRO A 2 -7.65 -14.24 -20.31
C PRO A 2 -6.24 -13.76 -19.95
N MET A 3 -5.29 -13.90 -20.89
CA MET A 3 -3.89 -13.51 -20.68
C MET A 3 -3.74 -12.01 -20.35
N GLU A 4 -4.65 -11.19 -20.89
CA GLU A 4 -4.73 -9.76 -20.64
C GLU A 4 -4.97 -9.43 -19.16
N LEU A 5 -5.85 -10.17 -18.47
CA LEU A 5 -6.11 -9.98 -17.04
C LEU A 5 -4.85 -10.24 -16.21
N LEU A 6 -4.11 -11.30 -16.52
CA LEU A 6 -2.84 -11.62 -15.86
C LEU A 6 -1.79 -10.52 -16.07
N LEU A 7 -1.72 -9.94 -17.27
CA LEU A 7 -0.81 -8.85 -17.58
C LEU A 7 -1.17 -7.57 -16.84
N ILE A 8 -2.45 -7.20 -16.80
CA ILE A 8 -2.93 -5.98 -16.12
C ILE A 8 -2.73 -6.12 -14.60
N VAL A 9 -3.22 -7.21 -14.00
CA VAL A 9 -3.10 -7.47 -12.56
C VAL A 9 -1.64 -7.62 -12.17
N GLY A 10 -0.84 -8.33 -12.98
CA GLY A 10 0.60 -8.45 -12.76
C GLY A 10 1.33 -7.11 -12.86
N GLY A 11 1.00 -6.28 -13.84
CA GLY A 11 1.56 -4.93 -13.98
C GLY A 11 1.22 -4.03 -12.79
N LEU A 12 -0.01 -4.06 -12.31
CA LEU A 12 -0.43 -3.35 -11.10
C LEU A 12 0.30 -3.87 -9.85
N ALA A 13 0.50 -5.18 -9.74
CA ALA A 13 1.27 -5.78 -8.64
C ALA A 13 2.73 -5.33 -8.64
N LEU A 14 3.36 -5.25 -9.82
CA LEU A 14 4.72 -4.74 -9.98
C LEU A 14 4.83 -3.26 -9.58
N LEU A 15 3.77 -2.47 -9.80
CA LEU A 15 3.74 -1.09 -9.37
C LEU A 15 3.67 -0.98 -7.83
N ASP A 16 2.90 -1.85 -7.20
CA ASP A 16 2.76 -1.94 -5.73
C ASP A 16 3.99 -2.55 -5.03
N MET A 17 4.82 -3.32 -5.75
CA MET A 17 6.12 -3.82 -5.25
C MET A 17 7.07 -2.69 -4.80
N ILE A 18 6.90 -1.47 -5.33
CA ILE A 18 7.73 -0.30 -5.01
C ILE A 18 7.05 0.52 -3.90
N SER A 19 6.45 -0.15 -2.92
CA SER A 19 5.97 0.48 -1.69
C SER A 19 7.16 1.03 -0.88
N PRO A 20 7.25 2.37 -0.67
CA PRO A 20 8.33 2.94 0.12
C PRO A 20 8.25 2.52 1.60
N VAL A 21 7.04 2.28 2.11
CA VAL A 21 6.84 1.98 3.54
C VAL A 21 7.27 0.55 3.86
N ALA A 22 6.85 -0.44 3.06
CA ALA A 22 7.23 -1.83 3.28
C ALA A 22 8.75 -2.04 3.12
N LEU A 23 9.34 -1.42 2.10
CA LEU A 23 10.79 -1.48 1.86
C LEU A 23 11.59 -0.75 2.96
N GLY A 24 11.13 0.42 3.40
CA GLY A 24 11.77 1.19 4.47
C GLY A 24 11.77 0.45 5.81
N VAL A 25 10.65 -0.14 6.21
CA VAL A 25 10.56 -0.96 7.44
C VAL A 25 11.47 -2.19 7.31
N THR A 26 11.42 -2.90 6.18
CA THR A 26 12.28 -4.07 5.95
C THR A 26 13.77 -3.71 6.07
N PHE A 27 14.19 -2.60 5.46
CA PHE A 27 15.57 -2.10 5.53
C PHE A 27 16.00 -1.72 6.95
N TYR A 28 15.11 -1.09 7.72
CA TYR A 28 15.37 -0.76 9.14
C TYR A 28 15.71 -2.01 9.96
N TRP A 29 14.92 -3.08 9.82
CA TRP A 29 15.14 -4.32 10.55
C TRP A 29 16.41 -5.07 10.14
N ILE A 30 16.78 -5.00 8.86
CA ILE A 30 17.99 -5.66 8.33
C ILE A 30 19.27 -4.95 8.78
N THR A 31 19.25 -3.64 8.94
CA THR A 31 20.41 -2.84 9.36
C THR A 31 20.65 -2.89 10.87
N GLU A 32 19.61 -3.14 11.65
CA GLU A 32 19.71 -3.40 13.08
C GLU A 32 20.40 -4.77 13.32
N LYS A 33 21.67 -4.79 13.74
CA LYS A 33 22.44 -6.02 14.02
C LYS A 33 21.83 -6.83 15.18
N ARG A 34 20.83 -7.66 14.92
CA ARG A 34 20.19 -8.55 15.90
C ARG A 34 20.05 -9.99 15.37
N SER A 35 20.06 -10.97 16.27
CA SER A 35 19.91 -12.39 15.95
C SER A 35 18.52 -12.77 15.45
N ASP A 36 17.48 -12.01 15.85
CA ASP A 36 16.08 -12.41 15.68
C ASP A 36 15.42 -11.81 14.42
N ILE A 37 16.23 -11.34 13.45
CA ILE A 37 15.72 -10.60 12.28
C ILE A 37 14.78 -11.48 11.45
N VAL A 38 15.13 -12.74 11.21
CA VAL A 38 14.30 -13.69 10.43
C VAL A 38 12.91 -13.81 11.03
N GLU A 39 12.85 -14.02 12.34
CA GLU A 39 11.59 -14.23 13.05
C GLU A 39 10.72 -12.97 13.01
N LYS A 40 11.31 -11.81 13.25
CA LYS A 40 10.54 -10.56 13.35
C LYS A 40 10.12 -10.06 11.97
N LEU A 41 10.97 -10.21 10.94
CA LEU A 41 10.62 -9.90 9.57
C LEU A 41 9.53 -10.84 9.03
N SER A 42 9.62 -12.14 9.33
CA SER A 42 8.56 -13.09 8.91
C SER A 42 7.22 -12.77 9.55
N ILE A 43 7.17 -12.43 10.85
CA ILE A 43 5.95 -11.97 11.51
C ILE A 43 5.39 -10.70 10.84
N TYR A 44 6.25 -9.73 10.56
CA TYR A 44 5.87 -8.49 9.88
C TYR A 44 5.27 -8.76 8.49
N LEU A 45 5.97 -9.52 7.64
CA LEU A 45 5.51 -9.83 6.28
C LEU A 45 4.26 -10.70 6.29
N ALA A 46 4.15 -11.67 7.20
CA ALA A 46 2.95 -12.48 7.36
C ALA A 46 1.75 -11.62 7.79
N THR A 47 1.96 -10.64 8.68
CA THR A 47 0.92 -9.70 9.09
C THR A 47 0.40 -8.90 7.90
N ILE A 48 1.30 -8.32 7.11
CA ILE A 48 0.93 -7.58 5.89
C ILE A 48 0.22 -8.49 4.89
N ALA A 49 0.74 -9.70 4.64
CA ALA A 49 0.13 -10.66 3.72
C ALA A 49 -1.33 -10.96 4.11
N VAL A 50 -1.56 -11.27 5.37
CA VAL A 50 -2.89 -11.64 5.88
C VAL A 50 -3.83 -10.44 5.85
N LEU A 51 -3.37 -9.26 6.26
CA LEU A 51 -4.21 -8.05 6.27
C LEU A 51 -4.60 -7.63 4.86
N TYR A 52 -3.65 -7.55 3.92
CA TYR A 52 -3.97 -7.22 2.54
C TYR A 52 -4.83 -8.31 1.90
N PHE A 53 -4.53 -9.59 2.07
CA PHE A 53 -5.38 -10.66 1.53
C PHE A 53 -6.81 -10.59 2.09
N SER A 54 -6.96 -10.32 3.39
CA SER A 54 -8.28 -10.14 4.01
C SER A 54 -8.99 -8.88 3.50
N PHE A 55 -8.26 -7.78 3.30
CA PHE A 55 -8.80 -6.56 2.72
C PHE A 55 -9.28 -6.76 1.28
N GLY A 56 -8.48 -7.43 0.45
CA GLY A 56 -8.86 -7.81 -0.90
C GLY A 56 -10.06 -8.76 -0.93
N LEU A 57 -10.15 -9.72 -0.01
CA LEU A 57 -11.34 -10.58 0.15
C LEU A 57 -12.59 -9.77 0.49
N LEU A 58 -12.49 -8.84 1.43
CA LEU A 58 -13.60 -7.96 1.81
C LEU A 58 -14.04 -7.08 0.63
N LEU A 59 -13.08 -6.54 -0.13
CA LEU A 59 -13.39 -5.84 -1.37
C LEU A 59 -14.07 -6.77 -2.37
N LEU A 60 -13.53 -7.96 -2.63
CA LEU A 60 -14.08 -8.88 -3.63
C LEU A 60 -15.52 -9.33 -3.30
N LEU A 61 -15.87 -9.45 -2.01
CA LEU A 61 -17.21 -9.79 -1.54
C LEU A 61 -18.16 -8.60 -1.43
N GLY A 62 -17.62 -7.42 -1.15
CA GLY A 62 -18.39 -6.24 -0.75
C GLY A 62 -18.33 -5.08 -1.72
N LEU A 63 -17.53 -5.14 -2.80
CA LEU A 63 -17.30 -4.01 -3.68
C LEU A 63 -18.60 -3.53 -4.31
N ASP A 64 -19.44 -4.43 -4.82
CA ASP A 64 -20.72 -4.05 -5.44
C ASP A 64 -21.65 -3.40 -4.41
N PHE A 65 -21.77 -3.99 -3.22
CA PHE A 65 -22.54 -3.41 -2.12
C PHE A 65 -21.98 -2.04 -1.68
N LEU A 66 -20.66 -1.89 -1.60
CA LEU A 66 -20.02 -0.63 -1.22
C LEU A 66 -20.25 0.44 -2.28
N LEU A 67 -20.11 0.11 -3.57
CA LEU A 67 -20.27 1.05 -4.67
C LEU A 67 -21.72 1.54 -4.78
N ASP A 68 -22.70 0.65 -4.69
CA ASP A 68 -24.12 1.01 -4.76
C ASP A 68 -24.53 1.92 -3.59
N ASN A 69 -24.15 1.54 -2.35
CA ASN A 69 -24.49 2.35 -1.18
C ASN A 69 -23.72 3.67 -1.13
N VAL A 70 -22.45 3.71 -1.55
CA VAL A 70 -21.68 4.95 -1.61
C VAL A 70 -22.24 5.89 -2.67
N ALA A 71 -22.64 5.37 -3.84
CA ALA A 71 -23.28 6.17 -4.88
C ALA A 71 -24.60 6.77 -4.39
N ASP A 72 -25.45 5.99 -3.71
CA ASP A 72 -26.71 6.47 -3.13
C ASP A 72 -26.48 7.52 -2.03
N LEU A 73 -25.45 7.33 -1.18
CA LEU A 73 -25.08 8.30 -0.16
C LEU A 73 -24.54 9.60 -0.77
N LEU A 74 -23.79 9.54 -1.88
CA LEU A 74 -23.27 10.72 -2.58
C LEU A 74 -24.38 11.52 -3.28
N GLN A 75 -25.52 10.92 -3.60
CA GLN A 75 -26.70 11.66 -4.08
C GLN A 75 -27.35 12.53 -2.99
N ILE A 76 -27.08 12.27 -1.71
CA ILE A 76 -27.60 13.09 -0.61
C ILE A 76 -26.84 14.43 -0.60
N LYS A 77 -27.55 15.52 -0.88
CA LYS A 77 -26.99 16.88 -1.01
C LYS A 77 -26.06 17.30 0.13
N ILE A 78 -26.41 16.96 1.38
CA ILE A 78 -25.55 17.22 2.55
C ILE A 78 -24.24 16.43 2.50
N ILE A 79 -24.30 15.14 2.16
CA ILE A 79 -23.12 14.27 2.11
C ILE A 79 -22.20 14.71 0.96
N SER A 80 -22.78 15.01 -0.21
CA SER A 80 -22.04 15.57 -1.35
C SER A 80 -21.29 16.85 -0.98
N TRP A 81 -21.92 17.77 -0.25
CA TRP A 81 -21.29 19.01 0.18
C TRP A 81 -20.11 18.78 1.14
N PHE A 82 -20.24 17.83 2.08
CA PHE A 82 -19.13 17.44 2.97
C PHE A 82 -17.97 16.78 2.20
N VAL A 83 -18.27 15.87 1.27
CA VAL A 83 -17.25 15.19 0.45
C VAL A 83 -16.57 16.17 -0.50
N PHE A 84 -17.30 17.14 -1.06
CA PHE A 84 -16.76 18.24 -1.84
C PHE A 84 -15.79 19.10 -1.02
N LEU A 85 -16.18 19.47 0.22
CA LEU A 85 -15.30 20.21 1.13
C LEU A 85 -14.02 19.43 1.46
N ILE A 86 -14.14 18.12 1.68
CA ILE A 86 -13.01 17.21 1.90
C ILE A 86 -12.12 17.18 0.65
N GLY A 87 -12.70 17.07 -0.54
CA GLY A 87 -11.97 17.09 -1.82
C GLY A 87 -11.17 18.39 -2.02
N ILE A 88 -11.78 19.55 -1.78
CA ILE A 88 -11.09 20.84 -1.80
C ILE A 88 -9.98 20.89 -0.75
N THR A 89 -10.26 20.43 0.47
CA THR A 89 -9.28 20.43 1.56
C THR A 89 -8.07 19.58 1.21
N LEU A 90 -8.28 18.37 0.66
CA LEU A 90 -7.20 17.49 0.19
C LEU A 90 -6.41 18.13 -0.96
N PHE A 91 -7.10 18.77 -1.91
CA PHE A 91 -6.48 19.49 -3.02
C PHE A 91 -5.61 20.66 -2.54
N VAL A 92 -6.10 21.45 -1.58
CA VAL A 92 -5.34 22.58 -1.03
C VAL A 92 -4.16 22.07 -0.20
N ILE A 93 -4.37 21.08 0.68
CA ILE A 93 -3.31 20.50 1.51
C ILE A 93 -2.19 19.93 0.65
N SER A 94 -2.50 19.36 -0.53
CA SER A 94 -1.51 18.84 -1.48
C SER A 94 -0.37 19.83 -1.77
N PHE A 95 -0.65 21.13 -1.90
CA PHE A 95 0.36 22.17 -2.17
C PHE A 95 1.25 22.49 -0.98
N TYR A 96 0.80 22.18 0.24
CA TYR A 96 1.49 22.46 1.49
C TYR A 96 2.14 21.22 2.11
N VAL A 97 1.99 20.04 1.50
CA VAL A 97 2.66 18.81 1.99
C VAL A 97 4.18 19.03 1.94
N PRO A 98 4.86 19.02 3.10
CA PRO A 98 6.30 19.20 3.12
C PRO A 98 6.98 18.03 2.39
N LYS A 99 7.86 18.37 1.43
CA LYS A 99 8.64 17.41 0.63
C LYS A 99 9.59 16.53 1.45
N LYS A 100 9.76 16.83 2.73
CA LYS A 100 10.51 16.03 3.70
C LYS A 100 9.53 15.23 4.54
N ARG A 101 9.47 13.92 4.32
CA ARG A 101 8.93 13.02 5.33
C ARG A 101 10.02 12.67 6.33
N SER A 102 9.65 12.77 7.59
CA SER A 102 10.39 12.28 8.75
C SER A 102 10.83 10.85 8.50
N THR A 103 12.04 10.52 8.91
CA THR A 103 12.47 9.15 9.20
C THR A 103 11.33 8.42 9.91
N LEU A 104 10.66 7.49 9.22
CA LEU A 104 9.42 6.82 9.67
C LEU A 104 9.65 5.82 10.82
N VAL A 105 10.86 5.78 11.35
CA VAL A 105 11.23 4.99 12.51
C VAL A 105 11.12 5.89 13.74
N PRO A 106 10.24 5.60 14.71
CA PRO A 106 10.28 6.26 15.99
C PRO A 106 11.69 6.06 16.57
N ALA A 107 12.38 7.16 16.86
CA ALA A 107 13.72 7.15 17.48
C ALA A 107 13.75 6.52 18.88
N ASN A 108 12.62 5.99 19.37
CA ASN A 108 12.50 5.45 20.70
C ASN A 108 12.88 3.96 20.72
N ARG A 109 14.10 3.72 21.20
CA ARG A 109 14.76 2.43 21.35
C ARG A 109 14.14 1.66 22.54
N GLY A 110 12.95 1.09 22.36
CA GLY A 110 12.30 0.23 23.34
C GLY A 110 12.66 -1.26 23.17
N PRO A 111 12.50 -2.10 24.22
CA PRO A 111 12.74 -3.54 24.13
C PRO A 111 11.81 -4.20 23.09
N ILE A 112 12.41 -4.74 22.04
CA ILE A 112 11.73 -5.25 20.84
C ILE A 112 11.20 -6.67 21.08
N HIS A 113 9.99 -6.78 21.63
CA HIS A 113 9.21 -8.02 21.71
C HIS A 113 8.49 -8.32 20.38
N ARG A 114 8.09 -9.58 20.15
CA ARG A 114 7.32 -10.05 18.97
C ARG A 114 6.14 -9.14 18.60
N GLY A 115 5.49 -8.54 19.61
CA GLY A 115 4.37 -7.61 19.42
C GLY A 115 4.71 -6.33 18.65
N HIS A 116 5.97 -5.87 18.65
CA HIS A 116 6.37 -4.69 17.87
C HIS A 116 6.35 -4.97 16.37
N ALA A 117 6.76 -6.16 15.92
CA ALA A 117 6.72 -6.53 14.51
C ALA A 117 5.27 -6.62 14.00
N LEU A 118 4.38 -7.21 14.81
CA LEU A 118 2.94 -7.24 14.55
C LEU A 118 2.36 -5.82 14.47
N PHE A 119 2.66 -4.97 15.47
CA PHE A 119 2.20 -3.59 15.50
C PHE A 119 2.67 -2.80 14.27
N LEU A 120 3.95 -2.92 13.90
CA LEU A 120 4.47 -2.29 12.70
C LEU A 120 3.77 -2.81 11.44
N GLY A 121 3.50 -4.10 11.33
CA GLY A 121 2.75 -4.68 10.20
C GLY A 121 1.34 -4.10 10.07
N VAL A 122 0.60 -4.05 11.17
CA VAL A 122 -0.73 -3.43 11.23
C VAL A 122 -0.67 -1.95 10.89
N PHE A 123 0.30 -1.22 11.45
CA PHE A 123 0.44 0.21 11.22
C PHE A 123 0.84 0.52 9.77
N THR A 124 1.75 -0.25 9.18
CA THR A 124 2.08 -0.16 7.75
C THR A 124 0.84 -0.38 6.91
N PHE A 125 0.08 -1.44 7.16
CA PHE A 125 -1.18 -1.70 6.44
C PHE A 125 -2.14 -0.51 6.55
N LEU A 126 -2.37 0.03 7.75
CA LEU A 126 -3.27 1.18 7.93
C LEU A 126 -2.80 2.43 7.19
N LEU A 127 -1.49 2.64 7.10
CA LEU A 127 -0.93 3.78 6.36
C LEU A 127 -1.02 3.61 4.85
N GLU A 128 -0.86 2.39 4.34
CA GLU A 128 -0.79 2.14 2.90
C GLU A 128 -2.11 1.73 2.27
N ALA A 129 -2.97 0.99 2.97
CA ALA A 129 -4.21 0.44 2.42
C ALA A 129 -5.12 1.51 1.82
N GLY A 130 -5.23 2.68 2.47
CA GLY A 130 -6.02 3.82 1.97
C GLY A 130 -5.42 4.51 0.73
N THR A 131 -4.14 4.28 0.43
CA THR A 131 -3.42 4.85 -0.72
C THR A 131 -3.00 3.82 -1.76
N ALA A 132 -3.30 2.53 -1.52
CA ALA A 132 -2.97 1.42 -2.40
C ALA A 132 -3.96 1.36 -3.59
N LEU A 133 -4.02 2.45 -4.36
CA LEU A 133 -4.84 2.55 -5.57
C LEU A 133 -4.59 1.39 -6.55
N PRO A 134 -3.34 0.93 -6.78
CA PRO A 134 -3.09 -0.22 -7.64
C PRO A 134 -3.74 -1.50 -7.12
N TYR A 135 -3.71 -1.73 -5.81
CA TYR A 135 -4.35 -2.87 -5.16
C TYR A 135 -5.86 -2.84 -5.28
N ILE A 136 -6.48 -1.69 -4.97
CA ILE A 136 -7.94 -1.51 -5.05
C ILE A 136 -8.41 -1.69 -6.50
N ALA A 137 -7.72 -1.08 -7.46
CA ALA A 137 -8.03 -1.21 -8.88
C ALA A 137 -7.89 -2.66 -9.36
N ALA A 138 -6.78 -3.34 -9.01
CA ALA A 138 -6.58 -4.74 -9.36
C ALA A 138 -7.69 -5.64 -8.79
N THR A 139 -8.08 -5.41 -7.53
CA THR A 139 -9.16 -6.17 -6.89
C THR A 139 -10.51 -5.93 -7.56
N GLY A 140 -10.81 -4.68 -7.96
CA GLY A 140 -12.02 -4.38 -8.74
C GLY A 140 -12.03 -5.02 -10.13
N ILE A 141 -10.89 -5.03 -10.82
CA ILE A 141 -10.75 -5.71 -12.12
C ILE A 141 -10.94 -7.23 -11.97
N ILE A 142 -10.39 -7.84 -10.91
CA ILE A 142 -10.58 -9.27 -10.61
C ILE A 142 -12.05 -9.55 -10.27
N ALA A 143 -12.70 -8.68 -9.50
CA ALA A 143 -14.10 -8.83 -9.12
C ALA A 143 -15.05 -8.72 -10.32
N ALA A 144 -14.78 -7.81 -11.25
CA ALA A 144 -15.57 -7.60 -12.46
C ALA A 144 -15.32 -8.64 -13.57
N ALA A 145 -14.27 -9.46 -13.45
CA ALA A 145 -13.99 -10.51 -14.42
C ALA A 145 -14.94 -11.70 -14.22
N ASP A 146 -15.49 -12.23 -15.31
CA ASP A 146 -16.31 -13.47 -15.33
C ASP A 146 -15.45 -14.71 -15.04
N SER A 147 -14.95 -14.81 -13.82
CA SER A 147 -14.01 -15.82 -13.36
C SER A 147 -14.59 -16.60 -12.20
N THR A 148 -14.16 -17.84 -12.04
CA THR A 148 -14.59 -18.66 -10.90
C THR A 148 -13.98 -18.10 -9.61
N TRP A 149 -14.69 -18.26 -8.48
CA TRP A 149 -14.22 -17.80 -7.17
C TRP A 149 -12.81 -18.30 -6.83
N GLY A 150 -12.51 -19.57 -7.16
CA GLY A 150 -11.18 -20.15 -6.94
C GLY A 150 -10.08 -19.43 -7.73
N GLN A 151 -10.37 -18.96 -8.93
CA GLN A 151 -9.40 -18.20 -9.72
C GLN A 151 -9.21 -16.78 -9.19
N ASN A 152 -10.27 -16.14 -8.70
CA ASN A 152 -10.18 -14.82 -8.05
C ASN A 152 -9.31 -14.88 -6.80
N LEU A 153 -9.50 -15.90 -5.96
CA LEU A 153 -8.64 -16.14 -4.79
C LEU A 153 -7.19 -16.43 -5.17
N ALA A 154 -6.97 -17.20 -6.24
CA ALA A 154 -5.63 -17.49 -6.73
C ALA A 154 -4.92 -16.22 -7.27
N LEU A 155 -5.63 -15.37 -8.01
CA LEU A 155 -5.11 -14.09 -8.50
C LEU A 155 -4.80 -13.14 -7.35
N LEU A 156 -5.72 -13.01 -6.39
CA LEU A 156 -5.53 -12.19 -5.19
C LEU A 156 -4.32 -12.71 -4.38
N GLY A 157 -4.22 -14.02 -4.17
CA GLY A 157 -3.08 -14.64 -3.48
C GLY A 157 -1.76 -14.39 -4.22
N GLY A 158 -1.74 -14.57 -5.54
CA GLY A 158 -0.58 -14.29 -6.39
C GLY A 158 -0.16 -12.82 -6.33
N TYR A 159 -1.12 -11.90 -6.35
CA TYR A 159 -0.87 -10.47 -6.19
C TYR A 159 -0.21 -10.17 -4.84
N ASN A 160 -0.78 -10.68 -3.74
CA ASN A 160 -0.23 -10.46 -2.40
C ASN A 160 1.19 -11.04 -2.24
N LEU A 161 1.45 -12.20 -2.84
CA LEU A 161 2.80 -12.79 -2.86
C LEU A 161 3.78 -11.93 -3.64
N LEU A 162 3.39 -11.46 -4.82
CA LEU A 162 4.19 -10.53 -5.63
C LEU A 162 4.49 -9.25 -4.84
N MET A 163 3.51 -8.68 -4.15
CA MET A 163 3.67 -7.47 -3.35
C MET A 163 4.75 -7.61 -2.25
N ILE A 164 4.86 -8.79 -1.63
CA ILE A 164 5.80 -9.05 -0.52
C ILE A 164 7.16 -9.56 -1.00
N LEU A 165 7.20 -10.11 -2.21
CA LEU A 165 8.40 -10.61 -2.87
C LEU A 165 9.62 -9.67 -2.80
N PRO A 166 9.53 -8.34 -3.06
CA PRO A 166 10.69 -7.46 -2.99
C PRO A 166 11.29 -7.37 -1.57
N CYS A 167 10.48 -7.47 -0.52
CA CYS A 167 10.96 -7.48 0.86
C CYS A 167 11.73 -8.77 1.17
N ILE A 168 11.23 -9.91 0.69
CA ILE A 168 11.91 -11.20 0.82
C ILE A 168 13.24 -11.19 0.04
N LEU A 169 13.24 -10.67 -1.18
CA LEU A 169 14.44 -10.53 -2.00
C LEU A 169 15.48 -9.61 -1.34
N LEU A 170 15.05 -8.47 -0.78
CA LEU A 170 15.91 -7.57 -0.01
C LEU A 170 16.55 -8.27 1.18
N TYR A 171 15.77 -9.02 1.93
CA TYR A 171 16.27 -9.79 3.07
C TYR A 171 17.31 -10.82 2.64
N MET A 172 17.02 -11.63 1.62
CA MET A 172 17.97 -12.61 1.09
C MET A 172 19.24 -11.94 0.58
N LEU A 173 19.08 -10.85 -0.18
CA LEU A 173 20.20 -10.08 -0.69
C LEU A 173 21.09 -9.60 0.46
N PHE A 174 20.56 -8.96 1.50
CA PHE A 174 21.38 -8.50 2.64
C PHE A 174 21.94 -9.63 3.52
N HIS A 175 21.27 -10.79 3.56
CA HIS A 175 21.79 -11.92 4.30
C HIS A 175 23.04 -12.50 3.64
N PHE A 176 23.02 -12.67 2.31
CA PHE A 176 24.12 -13.27 1.55
C PHE A 176 25.11 -12.26 0.94
N ALA A 177 24.75 -10.98 0.88
CA ALA A 177 25.57 -9.94 0.26
C ALA A 177 26.77 -9.51 1.11
N GLY A 178 27.89 -9.25 0.43
CA GLY A 178 29.03 -8.52 1.00
C GLY A 178 28.74 -7.04 1.26
N ALA A 179 29.62 -6.39 2.02
CA ALA A 179 29.45 -5.00 2.49
C ALA A 179 29.14 -3.99 1.36
N SER A 180 29.79 -4.12 0.20
CA SER A 180 29.60 -3.21 -0.93
C SER A 180 28.22 -3.27 -1.56
N VAL A 181 27.55 -4.43 -1.53
CA VAL A 181 26.18 -4.58 -2.07
C VAL A 181 25.16 -4.00 -1.09
N LYS A 182 25.38 -4.15 0.23
CA LYS A 182 24.58 -3.52 1.28
C LYS A 182 24.61 -1.99 1.16
N GLU A 183 25.80 -1.44 0.94
CA GLU A 183 26.01 -0.01 0.76
C GLU A 183 25.28 0.51 -0.48
N LYS A 184 25.43 -0.15 -1.64
CA LYS A 184 24.71 0.23 -2.86
C LYS A 184 23.18 0.15 -2.70
N ALA A 185 22.67 -0.91 -2.08
CA ALA A 185 21.24 -1.07 -1.85
C ALA A 185 20.70 0.02 -0.92
N SER A 186 21.43 0.36 0.15
CA SER A 186 21.06 1.48 1.03
C SER A 186 21.01 2.82 0.31
N ALA A 187 21.96 3.09 -0.60
CA ALA A 187 21.99 4.32 -1.38
C ALA A 187 20.81 4.40 -2.38
N LEU A 188 20.41 3.27 -2.97
CA LEU A 188 19.23 3.20 -3.85
C LEU A 188 17.93 3.42 -3.07
N LEU A 189 17.78 2.76 -1.92
CA LEU A 189 16.63 2.95 -1.03
C LEU A 189 16.50 4.40 -0.57
N GLN A 190 17.62 5.02 -0.19
CA GLN A 190 17.63 6.43 0.22
C GLN A 190 17.28 7.38 -0.93
N LYS A 191 17.69 7.07 -2.17
CA LYS A 191 17.27 7.83 -3.36
C LYS A 191 15.79 7.66 -3.66
N LEU A 192 15.24 6.45 -3.51
CA LEU A 192 13.82 6.18 -3.70
C LEU A 192 12.97 6.94 -2.68
N GLU A 193 13.36 6.92 -1.40
CA GLU A 193 12.72 7.70 -0.32
C GLU A 193 12.72 9.21 -0.63
N GLN A 194 13.84 9.75 -1.14
CA GLN A 194 13.93 11.16 -1.52
C GLN A 194 13.06 11.52 -2.73
N SER A 195 12.86 10.59 -3.66
CA SER A 195 12.05 10.80 -4.87
C SER A 195 10.53 10.69 -4.62
N THR A 196 10.09 10.03 -3.54
CA THR A 196 8.65 9.80 -3.30
C THR A 196 7.93 10.95 -2.59
N GLY A 197 8.66 11.94 -2.05
CA GLY A 197 8.07 13.12 -1.43
C GLY A 197 7.16 13.93 -2.38
N SER A 198 7.42 13.87 -3.69
CA SER A 198 6.57 14.48 -4.71
C SER A 198 5.28 13.69 -4.96
N THR A 199 5.32 12.36 -4.84
CA THR A 199 4.22 11.47 -5.24
C THR A 199 2.99 11.63 -4.37
N LEU A 200 3.17 11.85 -3.06
CA LEU A 200 2.04 11.97 -2.13
C LEU A 200 1.24 13.27 -2.33
N SER A 201 1.93 14.37 -2.64
CA SER A 201 1.30 15.63 -3.05
C SER A 201 0.50 15.40 -4.33
N TRP A 202 1.07 14.72 -5.33
CA TRP A 202 0.35 14.37 -6.56
C TRP A 202 -0.88 13.47 -6.33
N ILE A 203 -0.78 12.44 -5.47
CA ILE A 203 -1.91 11.57 -5.12
C ILE A 203 -3.02 12.37 -4.43
N LEU A 204 -2.68 13.21 -3.45
CA LEU A 204 -3.65 14.07 -2.76
C LEU A 204 -4.29 15.10 -3.71
N CYS A 205 -3.52 15.62 -4.66
CA CYS A 205 -4.01 16.51 -5.71
C CYS A 205 -5.04 15.79 -6.59
N LEU A 206 -4.68 14.61 -7.11
CA LEU A 206 -5.54 13.82 -7.99
C LEU A 206 -6.81 13.36 -7.26
N ALA A 207 -6.67 12.84 -6.04
CA ALA A 207 -7.78 12.39 -5.21
C ALA A 207 -8.73 13.55 -4.88
N GLY A 208 -8.20 14.72 -4.51
CA GLY A 208 -9.00 15.92 -4.28
C GLY A 208 -9.77 16.37 -5.52
N LEU A 209 -9.14 16.37 -6.69
CA LEU A 209 -9.78 16.71 -7.97
C LEU A 209 -10.89 15.72 -8.34
N VAL A 210 -10.66 14.42 -8.19
CA VAL A 210 -11.65 13.39 -8.50
C VAL A 210 -12.87 13.51 -7.57
N LEU A 211 -12.65 13.72 -6.27
CA LEU A 211 -13.74 13.93 -5.31
C LEU A 211 -14.58 15.17 -5.65
N VAL A 212 -13.93 16.28 -5.99
CA VAL A 212 -14.60 17.52 -6.43
C VAL A 212 -15.41 17.27 -7.70
N TYR A 213 -14.81 16.65 -8.71
CA TYR A 213 -15.49 16.37 -9.97
C TYR A 213 -16.74 15.50 -9.78
N TYR A 214 -16.63 14.44 -8.97
CA TYR A 214 -17.76 13.51 -8.77
C TYR A 214 -18.88 14.10 -7.91
N THR A 215 -18.59 15.07 -7.05
CA THR A 215 -19.60 15.70 -6.18
C THR A 215 -20.24 16.94 -6.80
N VAL A 216 -19.58 17.59 -7.76
CA VAL A 216 -20.04 18.87 -8.33
C VAL A 216 -21.41 18.77 -8.99
N ASP A 217 -21.72 17.62 -9.59
CA ASP A 217 -22.99 17.36 -10.28
C ASP A 217 -24.16 17.20 -9.30
N TYR A 218 -23.88 17.00 -8.00
CA TYR A 218 -24.86 16.76 -6.94
C TYR A 218 -25.00 17.94 -5.94
N LEU A 219 -24.38 19.09 -6.21
CA LEU A 219 -24.40 20.29 -5.33
C LEU A 219 -25.66 21.16 -5.42
#